data_AF-A0A3B8IGQ0-F1
#
_entry.id   AF-A0A3B8IGQ0-F1
#
_cell.length_a   1.000
_cell.length_b   1.000
_cell.length_c   1.000
_cell.angle_alpha   90.00
_cell.angle_beta   90.00
_cell.angle_gamma   90.00
#
_symmetry.space_group_name_H-M   'P 1'
#
loop_
_entity.id
_entity.type
_entity.pdbx_description
1 polymer ?
#
loop_
_entity_poly.entity_id
_entity_poly.type
_entity_poly.pdbx_seq_one_letter_code
_entity_poly.pdbx_strand_id
1 'polypeptide(L)'
;MQPKVWDQLLHKKKTLCTGYAYFLSYLAEQVDITCVPVAGYSRTSKNNVGGAGLVNHHWNAVHLNGVWYLCDPTWSSGLYRLWGKDDFQDPYFLMDPHHFVLTHYPVDTAWLLVEDPRSLQSFLDAPLVYPAGQREGLMPLRPQGFWVQGRAGEDLQLTFRQDTETPLKRVKLMWVSETGKDQEIWLPVQATEDGVSQVAHTFHWPGSYTVHLRQGSHYLMTYQVLVE
;
A
#
# COMPACT_ATOMS: atom_id res chain seq x y z
N MET A 1 19.45 -18.32 -9.17
CA MET A 1 18.07 -18.45 -9.71
C MET A 1 17.98 -19.70 -10.59
N GLN A 2 16.90 -20.48 -10.50
CA GLN A 2 16.78 -21.79 -11.16
C GLN A 2 16.74 -21.66 -12.71
N PRO A 3 17.38 -22.56 -13.48
CA PRO A 3 17.47 -22.47 -14.95
C PRO A 3 16.10 -22.36 -15.66
N LYS A 4 15.07 -23.02 -15.15
CA LYS A 4 13.71 -22.97 -15.72
C LYS A 4 13.04 -21.59 -15.59
N VAL A 5 13.34 -20.85 -14.51
CA VAL A 5 12.78 -19.50 -14.30
C VAL A 5 13.45 -18.51 -15.26
N TRP A 6 14.76 -18.66 -15.49
CA TRP A 6 15.50 -17.88 -16.49
C TRP A 6 15.00 -18.12 -17.90
N ASP A 7 14.77 -19.38 -18.27
CA ASP A 7 14.25 -19.74 -19.60
C ASP A 7 12.84 -19.16 -19.85
N GLN A 8 11.95 -19.23 -18.85
CA GLN A 8 10.63 -18.60 -18.92
C GLN A 8 10.72 -17.08 -19.02
N LEU A 9 11.63 -16.45 -18.27
CA LEU A 9 11.82 -15.01 -18.32
C LEU A 9 12.30 -14.57 -19.71
N LEU A 10 13.37 -15.17 -20.23
CA LEU A 10 13.99 -14.76 -21.49
C LEU A 10 13.09 -15.02 -22.70
N HIS A 11 12.48 -16.21 -22.78
CA HIS A 11 11.70 -16.60 -23.96
C HIS A 11 10.23 -16.22 -23.86
N LYS A 12 9.64 -16.25 -22.66
CA LYS A 12 8.19 -15.99 -22.46
C LYS A 12 7.89 -14.64 -21.84
N LYS A 13 8.90 -13.89 -21.38
CA LYS A 13 8.75 -12.60 -20.69
C LYS A 13 7.79 -12.71 -19.49
N LYS A 14 7.88 -13.80 -18.75
CA LYS A 14 7.01 -14.11 -17.59
C LYS A 14 7.83 -14.63 -16.43
N THR A 15 7.53 -14.13 -15.23
CA THR A 15 8.12 -14.60 -13.99
C THR A 15 7.26 -14.20 -12.78
N LEU A 16 7.61 -14.70 -11.59
CA LEU A 16 7.00 -14.34 -10.30
C LEU A 16 7.76 -13.18 -9.64
N CYS A 17 7.26 -12.66 -8.53
CA CYS A 17 7.92 -11.58 -7.78
C CYS A 17 9.39 -11.86 -7.47
N THR A 18 9.70 -13.10 -7.08
CA THR A 18 11.08 -13.58 -6.90
C THR A 18 11.92 -13.36 -8.15
N GLY A 19 11.44 -13.75 -9.32
CA GLY A 19 12.21 -13.60 -10.55
C GLY A 19 12.39 -12.15 -10.99
N TYR A 20 11.41 -11.27 -10.73
CA TYR A 20 11.61 -9.82 -10.92
C TYR A 20 12.74 -9.30 -10.01
N ALA A 21 12.71 -9.65 -8.73
CA ALA A 21 13.71 -9.17 -7.77
C ALA A 21 15.13 -9.66 -8.08
N TYR A 22 15.28 -10.95 -8.41
CA TYR A 22 16.57 -11.51 -8.81
C TYR A 22 17.05 -10.97 -10.16
N PHE A 23 16.14 -10.71 -11.10
CA PHE A 23 16.52 -10.14 -12.39
C PHE A 23 17.01 -8.70 -12.26
N LEU A 24 16.33 -7.86 -11.48
CA LEU A 24 16.80 -6.50 -11.22
C LEU A 24 18.19 -6.51 -10.54
N SER A 25 18.41 -7.39 -9.57
CA SER A 25 19.71 -7.53 -8.90
C SER A 25 20.81 -7.94 -9.87
N TYR A 26 20.52 -8.91 -10.75
CA TYR A 26 21.45 -9.34 -11.79
C TYR A 26 21.82 -8.20 -12.75
N LEU A 27 20.84 -7.42 -13.20
CA LEU A 27 21.09 -6.28 -14.09
C LEU A 27 21.91 -5.18 -13.39
N ALA A 28 21.60 -4.88 -12.14
CA ALA A 28 22.34 -3.90 -11.34
C ALA A 28 23.80 -4.32 -11.14
N GLU A 29 24.05 -5.61 -10.90
CA GLU A 29 25.40 -6.17 -10.80
C GLU A 29 26.21 -5.96 -12.09
N GLN A 30 25.60 -6.04 -13.28
CA GLN A 30 26.30 -5.82 -14.55
C GLN A 30 26.82 -4.39 -14.74
N VAL A 31 26.34 -3.45 -13.93
CA VAL A 31 26.70 -2.02 -13.98
C VAL A 31 27.24 -1.53 -12.63
N ASP A 32 27.76 -2.44 -11.80
CA ASP A 32 28.37 -2.17 -10.49
C ASP A 32 27.45 -1.43 -9.48
N ILE A 33 26.14 -1.64 -9.59
CA ILE A 33 25.16 -1.12 -8.64
C ILE A 33 24.84 -2.22 -7.62
N THR A 34 25.04 -1.91 -6.33
CA THR A 34 24.66 -2.83 -5.25
C THR A 34 23.14 -2.91 -5.14
N CYS A 35 22.59 -4.11 -5.33
CA CYS A 35 21.16 -4.39 -5.30
C CYS A 35 20.91 -5.74 -4.62
N VAL A 36 20.09 -5.73 -3.57
CA VAL A 36 19.85 -6.89 -2.71
C VAL A 36 18.38 -7.31 -2.84
N PRO A 37 18.07 -8.55 -3.24
CA PRO A 37 16.72 -9.08 -3.13
C PRO A 37 16.30 -9.18 -1.65
N VAL A 38 15.11 -8.66 -1.33
CA VAL A 38 14.52 -8.69 0.01
C VAL A 38 13.24 -9.53 -0.03
N ALA A 39 13.10 -10.45 0.92
CA ALA A 39 11.91 -11.28 1.08
C ALA A 39 11.04 -10.75 2.23
N GLY A 40 9.72 -10.82 2.08
CA GLY A 40 8.80 -10.39 3.12
C GLY A 40 7.33 -10.54 2.78
N TYR A 41 6.54 -9.71 3.44
CA TYR A 41 5.10 -9.67 3.35
C TYR A 41 4.69 -8.44 2.56
N SER A 42 3.85 -8.62 1.55
CA SER A 42 3.06 -7.54 0.98
C SER A 42 1.60 -7.68 1.37
N ARG A 43 1.00 -6.56 1.76
CA ARG A 43 -0.39 -6.54 2.25
C ARG A 43 -1.32 -5.92 1.22
N THR A 44 -2.36 -6.67 0.87
CA THR A 44 -3.37 -6.26 -0.12
C THR A 44 -4.75 -6.66 0.39
N SER A 45 -5.82 -6.30 -0.33
CA SER A 45 -7.16 -6.78 0.03
C SER A 45 -7.35 -8.30 -0.08
N LYS A 46 -6.39 -9.03 -0.68
CA LYS A 46 -6.43 -10.49 -0.85
C LYS A 46 -5.39 -11.23 -0.02
N ASN A 47 -4.39 -10.53 0.49
CA ASN A 47 -3.23 -11.13 1.14
C ASN A 47 -3.06 -10.52 2.53
N ASN A 48 -2.82 -11.39 3.51
CA ASN A 48 -2.51 -10.99 4.88
C ASN A 48 -3.62 -10.20 5.60
N VAL A 49 -4.86 -10.33 5.11
CA VAL A 49 -6.06 -9.91 5.84
C VAL A 49 -6.28 -10.92 6.96
N GLY A 50 -6.16 -10.48 8.22
CA GLY A 50 -6.32 -11.33 9.40
C GLY A 50 -5.06 -12.07 9.86
N GLY A 51 -3.86 -11.72 9.36
CA GLY A 51 -2.60 -12.23 9.93
C GLY A 51 -1.44 -12.39 8.94
N ALA A 52 -0.27 -12.77 9.48
CA ALA A 52 1.01 -12.79 8.76
C ALA A 52 1.11 -13.83 7.64
N GLY A 53 0.36 -14.94 7.71
CA GLY A 53 0.47 -16.01 6.72
C GLY A 53 1.91 -16.48 6.47
N LEU A 54 2.21 -16.92 5.24
CA LEU A 54 3.57 -17.17 4.77
C LEU A 54 4.13 -15.94 4.06
N VAL A 55 5.46 -15.82 4.02
CA VAL A 55 6.18 -14.86 3.16
C VAL A 55 5.64 -15.00 1.74
N ASN A 56 5.12 -13.89 1.20
CA ASN A 56 4.35 -13.90 -0.03
C ASN A 56 4.93 -12.99 -1.12
N HIS A 57 6.00 -12.24 -0.82
CA HIS A 57 6.51 -11.24 -1.74
C HIS A 57 8.01 -11.02 -1.66
N HIS A 58 8.58 -10.52 -2.77
CA HIS A 58 9.99 -10.21 -2.92
C HIS A 58 10.16 -8.90 -3.69
N TRP A 59 11.09 -8.06 -3.24
CA TRP A 59 11.45 -6.76 -3.83
C TRP A 59 12.96 -6.56 -3.71
N ASN A 60 13.44 -5.33 -3.89
CA ASN A 60 14.86 -4.99 -3.85
C ASN A 60 15.14 -3.81 -2.92
N ALA A 61 16.29 -3.87 -2.25
CA ALA A 61 16.98 -2.68 -1.74
C ALA A 61 18.13 -2.34 -2.70
N VAL A 62 18.19 -1.10 -3.17
CA VAL A 62 19.17 -0.62 -4.15
C VAL A 62 20.00 0.49 -3.51
N HIS A 63 21.32 0.38 -3.56
CA HIS A 63 22.22 1.39 -3.00
C HIS A 63 22.76 2.30 -4.11
N LEU A 64 22.44 3.58 -4.05
CA LEU A 64 22.83 4.59 -5.03
C LEU A 64 23.38 5.81 -4.29
N ASN A 65 24.57 6.28 -4.67
CA ASN A 65 25.18 7.49 -4.12
C ASN A 65 25.25 7.54 -2.58
N GLY A 66 25.48 6.40 -1.92
CA GLY A 66 25.59 6.33 -0.46
C GLY A 66 24.24 6.20 0.28
N VAL A 67 23.14 6.04 -0.46
CA VAL A 67 21.77 5.96 0.10
C VAL A 67 21.10 4.67 -0.36
N TRP A 68 20.35 4.03 0.55
CA TRP A 68 19.53 2.87 0.25
C TRP A 68 18.11 3.27 -0.13
N TYR A 69 17.59 2.67 -1.19
CA TYR A 69 16.25 2.87 -1.71
C TYR A 69 15.52 1.53 -1.81
N LEU A 70 14.19 1.55 -1.68
CA LEU A 70 13.36 0.35 -1.85
C LEU A 70 12.69 0.37 -3.22
N CYS A 71 12.75 -0.76 -3.92
CA CYS A 71 12.20 -0.90 -5.26
C CYS A 71 11.45 -2.22 -5.38
N ASP A 72 10.17 -2.18 -5.74
CA ASP A 72 9.41 -3.37 -6.11
C ASP A 72 9.20 -3.40 -7.63
N PRO A 73 10.07 -4.10 -8.39
CA PRO A 73 9.93 -4.22 -9.84
C PRO A 73 8.66 -4.97 -10.27
N THR A 74 8.09 -5.81 -9.40
CA THR A 74 6.87 -6.56 -9.70
C THR A 74 5.68 -5.61 -9.75
N TRP A 75 5.48 -4.82 -8.69
CA TRP A 75 4.37 -3.87 -8.66
C TRP A 75 4.61 -2.67 -9.59
N SER A 76 5.86 -2.24 -9.76
CA SER A 76 6.23 -1.18 -10.72
C SER A 76 5.92 -1.55 -12.17
N SER A 77 5.94 -2.84 -12.54
CA SER A 77 5.61 -3.30 -13.90
C SER A 77 4.12 -3.16 -14.29
N GLY A 78 3.27 -2.65 -13.40
CA GLY A 78 1.83 -2.54 -13.65
C GLY A 78 1.06 -3.85 -13.47
N LEU A 79 1.70 -4.89 -12.91
CA LEU A 79 1.11 -6.22 -12.72
C LEU A 79 -0.02 -6.23 -11.66
N TYR A 80 -0.21 -5.15 -10.91
CA TYR A 80 -1.36 -5.00 -10.04
C TYR A 80 -2.62 -4.68 -10.85
N ARG A 81 -3.19 -5.68 -11.55
CA ARG A 81 -4.58 -5.54 -12.03
C ARG A 81 -5.36 -6.84 -12.06
N LEU A 82 -6.48 -6.79 -11.35
CA LEU A 82 -7.72 -7.47 -11.71
C LEU A 82 -8.32 -6.97 -13.05
N TRP A 83 -7.82 -5.89 -13.68
CA TRP A 83 -8.57 -5.18 -14.74
C TRP A 83 -7.72 -4.52 -15.88
N GLY A 84 -6.66 -5.16 -16.38
CA GLY A 84 -5.91 -4.69 -17.58
C GLY A 84 -4.42 -4.32 -17.38
N LYS A 85 -3.67 -4.01 -18.44
CA LYS A 85 -2.30 -3.47 -18.32
C LYS A 85 -2.37 -1.97 -18.04
N ASP A 86 -1.82 -1.52 -16.93
CA ASP A 86 -1.52 -0.09 -16.74
C ASP A 86 -0.05 0.18 -17.10
N ASP A 87 0.26 1.45 -17.32
CA ASP A 87 1.63 1.96 -17.46
C ASP A 87 2.46 1.68 -16.19
N PHE A 88 3.78 1.82 -16.33
CA PHE A 88 4.74 1.73 -15.23
C PHE A 88 4.24 2.46 -13.98
N GLN A 89 4.17 1.73 -12.87
CA GLN A 89 3.75 2.28 -11.58
C GLN A 89 4.99 2.81 -10.86
N ASP A 90 5.28 4.08 -11.13
CA ASP A 90 6.37 4.83 -10.50
C ASP A 90 6.40 4.80 -8.95
N PRO A 91 5.28 4.76 -8.18
CA PRO A 91 5.39 4.86 -6.73
C PRO A 91 6.22 3.76 -6.07
N TYR A 92 6.47 2.63 -6.75
CA TYR A 92 7.26 1.52 -6.18
C TYR A 92 8.70 1.46 -6.70
N PHE A 93 9.13 2.45 -7.48
CA PHE A 93 10.50 2.57 -7.95
C PHE A 93 11.26 3.58 -7.08
N LEU A 94 12.32 3.12 -6.41
CA LEU A 94 13.12 3.93 -5.48
C LEU A 94 12.26 4.71 -4.47
N MET A 95 11.22 4.05 -3.96
CA MET A 95 10.23 4.63 -3.08
C MET A 95 10.85 5.01 -1.72
N ASP A 96 10.37 6.11 -1.16
CA ASP A 96 10.66 6.50 0.21
C ASP A 96 10.28 5.37 1.20
N PRO A 97 11.19 4.96 2.10
CA PRO A 97 10.92 3.89 3.06
C PRO A 97 9.67 4.12 3.92
N HIS A 98 9.36 5.35 4.34
CA HIS A 98 8.18 5.65 5.16
C HIS A 98 6.87 5.36 4.44
N HIS A 99 6.83 5.47 3.12
CA HIS A 99 5.70 5.04 2.30
C HIS A 99 5.74 3.54 1.97
N PHE A 100 6.93 2.99 1.69
CA PHE A 100 7.08 1.59 1.29
C PHE A 100 6.59 0.63 2.39
N VAL A 101 6.86 0.98 3.66
CA VAL A 101 6.41 0.19 4.83
C VAL A 101 4.90 0.19 5.07
N LEU A 102 4.13 0.99 4.32
CA LEU A 102 2.65 0.94 4.36
C LEU A 102 2.10 -0.31 3.67
N THR A 103 2.86 -0.89 2.73
CA THR A 103 2.41 -2.05 1.94
C THR A 103 3.38 -3.23 2.00
N HIS A 104 4.62 -3.02 2.43
CA HIS A 104 5.68 -4.04 2.49
C HIS A 104 6.29 -4.16 3.88
N TYR A 105 6.55 -5.38 4.32
CA TYR A 105 7.22 -5.66 5.58
C TYR A 105 8.26 -6.79 5.39
N PRO A 106 9.57 -6.52 5.50
CA PRO A 106 10.60 -7.53 5.28
C PRO A 106 10.68 -8.55 6.42
N VAL A 107 11.18 -9.74 6.12
CA VAL A 107 11.54 -10.73 7.15
C VAL A 107 12.69 -10.21 8.02
N ASP A 108 13.71 -9.63 7.38
CA ASP A 108 14.81 -8.94 8.04
C ASP A 108 14.45 -7.46 8.17
N THR A 109 14.14 -7.03 9.39
CA THR A 109 13.65 -5.68 9.69
C THR A 109 14.69 -4.59 9.47
N ALA A 110 15.97 -4.93 9.29
CA ALA A 110 16.99 -3.96 8.86
C ALA A 110 16.62 -3.29 7.52
N TRP A 111 15.87 -3.99 6.66
CA TRP A 111 15.40 -3.47 5.37
C TRP A 111 14.13 -2.62 5.44
N LEU A 112 13.61 -2.33 6.64
CA LEU A 112 12.54 -1.33 6.79
C LEU A 112 13.05 0.08 6.51
N LEU A 113 14.34 0.34 6.76
CA LEU A 113 15.02 1.61 6.48
C LEU A 113 14.30 2.85 7.07
N VAL A 114 13.68 2.70 8.23
CA VAL A 114 13.03 3.78 9.00
C VAL A 114 13.49 3.75 10.46
N GLU A 115 13.46 4.91 11.13
CA GLU A 115 13.99 5.08 12.49
C GLU A 115 13.15 4.38 13.57
N ASP A 116 11.81 4.37 13.42
CA ASP A 116 10.87 3.73 14.34
C ASP A 116 10.04 2.68 13.61
N PRO A 117 10.59 1.46 13.41
CA PRO A 117 9.93 0.42 12.66
C PRO A 117 8.70 -0.09 13.42
N ARG A 118 7.54 -0.06 12.75
CA ARG A 118 6.34 -0.73 13.25
C ARG A 118 6.59 -2.22 13.44
N SER A 119 5.90 -2.83 14.40
CA SER A 119 5.88 -4.29 14.50
C SER A 119 5.14 -4.93 13.32
N LEU A 120 5.42 -6.19 13.03
CA LEU A 120 4.68 -6.97 12.02
C LEU A 120 3.18 -6.95 12.32
N GLN A 121 2.78 -7.08 13.59
CA GLN A 121 1.37 -7.03 13.99
C GLN A 121 0.75 -5.67 13.66
N SER A 122 1.44 -4.56 13.98
CA SER A 122 0.97 -3.22 13.64
C SER A 122 0.84 -3.00 12.13
N PHE A 123 1.76 -3.55 11.33
CA PHE A 123 1.66 -3.55 9.87
C PHE A 123 0.43 -4.34 9.36
N LEU A 124 0.19 -5.52 9.94
CA LEU A 124 -0.94 -6.38 9.58
C LEU A 124 -2.30 -5.83 10.02
N ASP A 125 -2.28 -4.99 11.06
CA ASP A 125 -3.45 -4.32 11.58
C ASP A 125 -3.63 -2.92 10.99
N ALA A 126 -2.70 -2.38 10.19
CA ALA A 126 -2.84 -1.05 9.59
C ALA A 126 -4.00 -0.98 8.58
N PRO A 127 -4.53 0.19 8.20
CA PRO A 127 -5.37 0.29 7.01
C PRO A 127 -4.67 -0.17 5.73
N LEU A 128 -5.43 -0.55 4.72
CA LEU A 128 -4.86 -0.85 3.40
C LEU A 128 -4.63 0.46 2.66
N VAL A 129 -3.43 0.67 2.13
CA VAL A 129 -3.08 1.79 1.24
C VAL A 129 -2.80 1.23 -0.15
N TYR A 130 -3.46 1.78 -1.16
CA TYR A 130 -3.39 1.29 -2.54
C TYR A 130 -2.39 2.11 -3.36
N PRO A 131 -1.96 1.63 -4.54
CA PRO A 131 -1.03 2.39 -5.41
C PRO A 131 -1.48 3.83 -5.70
N ALA A 132 -2.78 4.09 -5.85
CA ALA A 132 -3.25 5.46 -6.02
C ALA A 132 -3.10 6.29 -4.74
N GLY A 133 -3.35 5.73 -3.55
CA GLY A 133 -3.06 6.42 -2.29
C GLY A 133 -1.57 6.72 -2.11
N GLN A 134 -0.70 5.79 -2.51
CA GLN A 134 0.75 6.02 -2.51
C GLN A 134 1.17 7.15 -3.46
N ARG A 135 0.61 7.22 -4.67
CA ARG A 135 0.88 8.32 -5.61
C ARG A 135 0.44 9.68 -5.10
N GLU A 136 -0.65 9.72 -4.33
CA GLU A 136 -1.14 10.94 -3.69
C GLU A 136 -0.39 11.24 -2.36
N GLY A 137 0.66 10.49 -2.03
CA GLY A 137 1.47 10.71 -0.83
C GLY A 137 0.68 10.48 0.47
N LEU A 138 -0.33 9.61 0.47
CA LEU A 138 -1.20 9.43 1.62
C LEU A 138 -0.56 8.53 2.68
N MET A 139 -0.39 9.06 3.89
CA MET A 139 -0.01 8.28 5.08
C MET A 139 -1.13 8.27 6.12
N PRO A 140 -1.76 7.12 6.42
CA PRO A 140 -2.81 7.05 7.43
C PRO A 140 -2.24 7.35 8.83
N LEU A 141 -2.94 8.20 9.59
CA LEU A 141 -2.54 8.60 10.94
C LEU A 141 -3.52 8.08 12.00
N ARG A 142 -4.82 8.32 11.82
CA ARG A 142 -5.89 7.77 12.67
C ARG A 142 -7.16 7.49 11.87
N PRO A 143 -7.87 6.40 12.17
CA PRO A 143 -7.48 5.32 13.06
C PRO A 143 -6.25 4.57 12.51
N GLN A 144 -5.41 4.05 13.41
CA GLN A 144 -4.23 3.29 13.00
C GLN A 144 -4.59 1.85 12.61
N GLY A 145 -5.72 1.35 13.11
CA GLY A 145 -6.23 0.00 12.83
C GLY A 145 -7.07 -0.06 11.57
N PHE A 146 -7.02 -1.20 10.89
CA PHE A 146 -7.89 -1.61 9.80
C PHE A 146 -9.31 -1.77 10.29
N TRP A 147 -9.46 -2.42 11.45
CA TRP A 147 -10.73 -2.54 12.16
C TRP A 147 -10.93 -1.31 13.04
N VAL A 148 -12.06 -0.65 12.82
CA VAL A 148 -12.42 0.61 13.46
C VAL A 148 -13.77 0.43 14.12
N GLN A 149 -13.88 0.80 15.39
CA GLN A 149 -15.16 0.86 16.07
C GLN A 149 -15.71 2.28 16.00
N GLY A 150 -17.00 2.40 15.69
CA GLY A 150 -17.75 3.64 15.69
C GLY A 150 -19.12 3.45 16.34
N ARG A 151 -19.87 4.53 16.46
CA ARG A 151 -21.23 4.54 17.03
C ARG A 151 -22.20 5.20 16.08
N ALA A 152 -23.42 4.68 16.05
CA ALA A 152 -24.46 5.24 15.20
C ALA A 152 -24.75 6.70 15.60
N GLY A 153 -24.66 7.61 14.64
CA GLY A 153 -24.87 9.04 14.84
C GLY A 153 -23.64 9.83 15.30
N GLU A 154 -22.49 9.19 15.51
CA GLU A 154 -21.20 9.85 15.78
C GLU A 154 -20.34 9.93 14.51
N ASP A 155 -19.51 10.97 14.40
CA ASP A 155 -18.62 11.17 13.26
C ASP A 155 -17.45 10.20 13.32
N LEU A 156 -17.33 9.34 12.31
CA LEU A 156 -16.10 8.63 12.03
C LEU A 156 -15.12 9.59 11.35
N GLN A 157 -14.00 9.88 12.01
CA GLN A 157 -12.93 10.70 11.46
C GLN A 157 -11.77 9.84 10.97
N LEU A 158 -11.39 10.03 9.71
CA LEU A 158 -10.18 9.46 9.13
C LEU A 158 -9.18 10.60 8.88
N THR A 159 -8.00 10.48 9.46
CA THR A 159 -6.91 11.46 9.39
C THR A 159 -5.69 10.83 8.73
N PHE A 160 -5.04 11.61 7.88
CA PHE A 160 -3.88 11.17 7.09
C PHE A 160 -3.00 12.37 6.73
N ARG A 161 -1.70 12.13 6.54
CA ARG A 161 -0.78 13.11 5.93
C ARG A 161 -0.88 13.02 4.41
N GLN A 162 -0.62 14.13 3.73
CA GLN A 162 -0.51 14.22 2.28
C GLN A 162 0.87 14.75 1.89
N ASP A 163 1.80 13.84 1.58
CA ASP A 163 3.15 14.17 1.13
C ASP A 163 3.16 14.38 -0.39
N THR A 164 2.46 15.43 -0.84
CA THR A 164 2.30 15.79 -2.26
C THR A 164 2.22 17.30 -2.44
N GLU A 165 2.72 17.80 -3.57
CA GLU A 165 2.65 19.22 -3.95
C GLU A 165 1.20 19.67 -4.22
N THR A 166 0.31 18.74 -4.59
CA THR A 166 -1.09 19.02 -4.91
C THR A 166 -2.04 18.23 -4.01
N PRO A 167 -2.26 18.66 -2.74
CA PRO A 167 -3.13 17.95 -1.82
C PRO A 167 -4.57 17.80 -2.33
N LEU A 168 -5.18 16.66 -2.04
CA LEU A 168 -6.57 16.38 -2.34
C LEU A 168 -7.48 17.34 -1.57
N LYS A 169 -8.41 17.98 -2.28
CA LYS A 169 -9.42 18.89 -1.69
C LYS A 169 -10.74 18.18 -1.38
N ARG A 170 -10.99 17.05 -2.02
CA ARG A 170 -12.16 16.20 -1.82
C ARG A 170 -11.79 14.77 -2.14
N VAL A 171 -12.47 13.83 -1.50
CA VAL A 171 -12.37 12.40 -1.80
C VAL A 171 -13.77 11.81 -1.82
N LYS A 172 -13.91 10.69 -2.53
CA LYS A 172 -15.14 9.93 -2.48
C LYS A 172 -15.03 8.87 -1.39
N LEU A 173 -15.94 8.90 -0.43
CA LEU A 173 -16.16 7.79 0.49
C LEU A 173 -17.14 6.82 -0.17
N MET A 174 -16.78 5.56 -0.29
CA MET A 174 -17.68 4.48 -0.66
C MET A 174 -17.73 3.46 0.46
N TRP A 175 -18.91 2.94 0.79
CA TRP A 175 -19.02 1.86 1.74
C TRP A 175 -20.03 0.81 1.30
N VAL A 176 -19.76 -0.42 1.72
CA VAL A 176 -20.61 -1.58 1.48
C VAL A 176 -20.98 -2.17 2.83
N SER A 177 -22.27 -2.28 3.10
CA SER A 177 -22.77 -3.05 4.25
C SER A 177 -22.93 -4.52 3.87
N GLU A 178 -22.86 -5.41 4.85
CA GLU A 178 -23.02 -6.86 4.64
C GLU A 178 -24.35 -7.25 3.95
N THR A 179 -25.36 -6.38 4.01
CA THR A 179 -26.74 -6.64 3.55
C THR A 179 -27.17 -5.79 2.35
N GLY A 180 -26.32 -4.89 1.86
CA GLY A 180 -26.74 -3.77 1.02
C GLY A 180 -25.98 -3.58 -0.30
N LYS A 181 -26.45 -2.58 -1.07
CA LYS A 181 -25.76 -2.06 -2.27
C LYS A 181 -24.73 -1.01 -1.86
N ASP A 182 -23.64 -0.93 -2.62
CA ASP A 182 -22.62 0.12 -2.51
C ASP A 182 -23.26 1.50 -2.38
N GLN A 183 -22.84 2.25 -1.35
CA GLN A 183 -23.16 3.65 -1.15
C GLN A 183 -21.92 4.49 -1.41
N GLU A 184 -22.10 5.72 -1.89
CA GLU A 184 -20.99 6.64 -2.07
C GLU A 184 -21.39 8.10 -1.84
N ILE A 185 -20.46 8.88 -1.32
CA ILE A 185 -20.60 10.33 -1.11
C ILE A 185 -19.27 11.04 -1.34
N TRP A 186 -19.32 12.29 -1.81
CA TRP A 186 -18.16 13.16 -1.83
C TRP A 186 -17.99 13.85 -0.49
N LEU A 187 -16.80 13.74 0.09
CA LEU A 187 -16.42 14.41 1.33
C LEU A 187 -15.36 15.48 1.04
N PRO A 188 -15.48 16.67 1.65
CA PRO A 188 -14.38 17.63 1.65
C PRO A 188 -13.21 17.06 2.46
N VAL A 189 -11.99 17.27 1.96
CA VAL A 189 -10.78 17.04 2.75
C VAL A 189 -10.48 18.34 3.48
N GLN A 190 -10.50 18.28 4.81
CA GLN A 190 -10.18 19.41 5.65
C GLN A 190 -8.70 19.32 6.01
N ALA A 191 -7.90 20.29 5.57
CA ALA A 191 -6.53 20.42 6.05
C ALA A 191 -6.55 20.95 7.49
N THR A 192 -5.72 20.36 8.34
CA THR A 192 -5.41 20.89 9.67
C THR A 192 -4.07 21.62 9.62
N GLU A 193 -3.64 22.18 10.74
CA GLU A 193 -2.26 22.63 10.92
C GLU A 193 -1.29 21.43 10.73
N ASP A 194 -0.06 21.70 10.30
CA ASP A 194 1.05 20.72 10.14
C ASP A 194 0.93 19.66 9.01
N GLY A 195 0.19 19.94 7.93
CA GLY A 195 0.14 19.06 6.75
C GLY A 195 -0.69 17.79 6.96
N VAL A 196 -1.42 17.71 8.06
CA VAL A 196 -2.40 16.66 8.32
C VAL A 196 -3.74 17.04 7.68
N SER A 197 -4.45 16.04 7.20
CA SER A 197 -5.75 16.16 6.54
C SER A 197 -6.75 15.20 7.15
N GLN A 198 -8.02 15.59 7.14
CA GLN A 198 -9.10 14.79 7.71
C GLN A 198 -10.33 14.76 6.82
N VAL A 199 -11.05 13.65 6.91
CA VAL A 199 -12.40 13.47 6.37
C VAL A 199 -13.28 12.87 7.45
N ALA A 200 -14.53 13.31 7.52
CA ALA A 200 -15.48 12.86 8.53
C ALA A 200 -16.78 12.38 7.86
N HIS A 201 -17.36 11.31 8.38
CA HIS A 201 -18.66 10.81 7.97
C HIS A 201 -19.42 10.16 9.12
N THR A 202 -20.71 10.45 9.23
CA THR A 202 -21.60 9.88 10.24
C THR A 202 -22.33 8.67 9.68
N PHE A 203 -22.17 7.51 10.32
CA PHE A 203 -23.01 6.34 10.03
C PHE A 203 -24.21 6.37 10.97
N HIS A 204 -25.43 6.38 10.43
CA HIS A 204 -26.64 6.48 11.25
C HIS A 204 -27.24 5.13 11.68
N TRP A 205 -26.73 4.04 11.11
CA TRP A 205 -27.28 2.71 11.35
C TRP A 205 -26.16 1.81 11.87
N PRO A 206 -26.44 0.96 12.88
CA PRO A 206 -25.49 -0.06 13.30
C PRO A 206 -25.22 -1.04 12.16
N GLY A 207 -24.00 -1.57 12.11
CA GLY A 207 -23.59 -2.54 11.11
C GLY A 207 -22.09 -2.60 10.86
N SER A 208 -21.70 -3.59 10.07
CA SER A 208 -20.34 -3.77 9.57
C SER A 208 -20.23 -3.17 8.16
N TYR A 209 -19.26 -2.29 7.97
CA TYR A 209 -19.05 -1.53 6.75
C TYR A 209 -17.61 -1.68 6.27
N THR A 210 -17.43 -2.11 5.02
CA THR A 210 -16.14 -1.91 4.35
C THR A 210 -16.10 -0.50 3.79
N VAL A 211 -15.19 0.33 4.28
CA VAL A 211 -15.10 1.75 3.94
C VAL A 211 -13.89 2.02 3.07
N HIS A 212 -14.12 2.66 1.94
CA HIS A 212 -13.12 2.98 0.93
C HIS A 212 -13.03 4.49 0.73
N LEU A 213 -11.82 5.04 0.83
CA LEU A 213 -11.50 6.34 0.26
C LEU A 213 -11.09 6.16 -1.20
N ARG A 214 -11.65 6.94 -2.11
CA ARG A 214 -11.45 6.83 -3.56
C ARG A 214 -11.20 8.18 -4.20
N GLN A 215 -10.45 8.14 -5.30
CA GLN A 215 -10.32 9.24 -6.26
C GLN A 215 -10.62 8.69 -7.67
N GLY A 216 -11.69 9.20 -8.28
CA GLY A 216 -12.20 8.66 -9.55
C GLY A 216 -12.58 7.17 -9.41
N SER A 217 -11.99 6.31 -10.25
CA SER A 217 -12.18 4.87 -10.20
C SER A 217 -11.21 4.15 -9.24
N HIS A 218 -10.19 4.84 -8.72
CA HIS A 218 -9.11 4.24 -7.95
C HIS A 218 -9.40 4.26 -6.45
N TYR A 219 -9.05 3.17 -5.77
CA TYR A 219 -9.02 3.09 -4.31
C TYR A 219 -7.75 3.76 -3.78
N LEU A 220 -7.89 4.53 -2.70
CA LEU A 220 -6.79 5.19 -2.00
C LEU A 220 -6.45 4.46 -0.71
N MET A 221 -7.46 4.25 0.15
CA MET A 221 -7.34 3.56 1.43
C MET A 221 -8.60 2.75 1.76
N THR A 222 -8.48 1.70 2.56
CA THR A 222 -9.61 0.91 3.06
C THR A 222 -9.52 0.62 4.55
N TYR A 223 -10.67 0.68 5.21
CA TYR A 223 -10.92 0.29 6.60
C TYR A 223 -12.13 -0.67 6.67
N GLN A 224 -12.22 -1.46 7.72
CA GLN A 224 -13.43 -2.14 8.17
C GLN A 224 -13.97 -1.40 9.39
N VAL A 225 -15.21 -0.94 9.31
CA VAL A 225 -15.84 -0.14 10.36
C VAL A 225 -17.02 -0.93 10.93
N LEU A 226 -16.97 -1.20 12.22
CA LEU A 226 -18.10 -1.73 12.98
C LEU A 226 -18.77 -0.57 13.72
N VAL A 227 -20.03 -0.32 13.40
CA VAL A 227 -20.86 0.71 14.02
C VAL A 227 -21.84 0.03 14.95
N GLU A 228 -21.82 0.41 16.23
CA GLU A 228 -22.75 -0.05 17.27
C GLU A 228 -23.91 0.93 17.51
#